data_AF-A0A7J8XBQ8-F1
#
_entry.id   AF-A0A7J8XBQ8-F1
#
_cell.length_a   1.000
_cell.length_b   1.000
_cell.length_c   1.000
_cell.angle_alpha   90.00
_cell.angle_beta   90.00
_cell.angle_gamma   90.00
#
_symmetry.space_group_name_H-M   'P 1'
#
loop_
_entity.id
_entity.type
_entity.pdbx_description
1 polymer ?
#
loop_
_entity_poly.entity_id
_entity_poly.type
_entity_poly.pdbx_seq_one_letter_code
_entity_poly.pdbx_strand_id
1 'polypeptide(L)'
;LKHAAKDFGNICHYLPIAVLHPKSVSDISSTIKHILYMSSVTKLTVAARGRGHSLQGQAQAYQGVVINMESLDRPSMYIENGEVPYVDVSGSELWINILHETLKYGLSPKSWTDYLHLTVGGTLSNAGISGQAFRHGPQIDNVYQLEVVTGRGEVVTCSDKENADLFYGVLGGLGQFGIITRARISLGPAEKMVKWIRVLYSEFSTFSNDQEHLISSNNSFDYIEGFVMINRTGLLNNWRSSFNPKDPIQASQFSSDGKILYCLEMVKYF
;
A
#
# COMPACT_ATOMS: atom_id res chain seq x y z
N LEU A 1 8.08 23.76 -0.74
CA LEU A 1 6.70 24.19 -0.38
C LEU A 1 5.65 23.76 -1.43
N LYS A 2 5.65 24.27 -2.67
CA LYS A 2 4.60 23.97 -3.67
C LYS A 2 4.37 22.48 -3.95
N HIS A 3 5.41 21.66 -3.98
CA HIS A 3 5.28 20.22 -4.17
C HIS A 3 4.56 19.52 -2.99
N ALA A 4 4.82 19.96 -1.75
CA ALA A 4 4.18 19.42 -0.55
C ALA A 4 2.69 19.85 -0.42
N ALA A 5 2.26 20.83 -1.20
CA ALA A 5 0.88 21.31 -1.31
C ALA A 5 0.12 20.69 -2.50
N LYS A 6 0.57 19.53 -3.00
CA LYS A 6 -0.11 18.78 -4.06
C LYS A 6 -0.11 17.32 -3.69
N ASP A 7 -1.06 16.56 -4.21
CA ASP A 7 -1.10 15.12 -4.12
C ASP A 7 -1.64 14.54 -5.43
N PHE A 8 -1.75 13.22 -5.52
CA PHE A 8 -2.16 12.53 -6.73
C PHE A 8 -3.57 12.90 -7.18
N GLY A 9 -4.46 13.22 -6.23
CA GLY A 9 -5.82 13.68 -6.55
C GLY A 9 -5.86 15.01 -7.29
N ASN A 10 -4.86 15.88 -7.11
CA ASN A 10 -4.75 17.19 -7.76
C ASN A 10 -5.99 18.10 -7.55
N ILE A 11 -6.67 17.95 -6.40
CA ILE A 11 -7.84 18.76 -6.02
C ILE A 11 -7.48 19.77 -4.92
N CYS A 12 -6.76 19.32 -3.88
CA CYS A 12 -6.43 20.12 -2.71
C CYS A 12 -5.02 20.73 -2.80
N HIS A 13 -4.89 22.01 -2.42
CA HIS A 13 -3.63 22.74 -2.46
C HIS A 13 -3.33 23.54 -1.18
N TYR A 14 -2.98 22.85 -0.10
CA TYR A 14 -2.70 23.45 1.20
C TYR A 14 -1.20 23.74 1.36
N LEU A 15 -0.83 25.02 1.29
CA LEU A 15 0.55 25.43 1.49
C LEU A 15 0.99 25.24 2.95
N PRO A 16 2.07 24.48 3.20
CA PRO A 16 2.69 24.45 4.53
C PRO A 16 3.54 25.69 4.76
N ILE A 17 3.81 25.99 6.03
CA ILE A 17 4.79 27.03 6.40
C ILE A 17 6.22 26.53 6.21
N ALA A 18 6.45 25.22 6.42
CA ALA A 18 7.75 24.59 6.28
C ALA A 18 7.64 23.14 5.78
N VAL A 19 8.72 22.65 5.16
CA VAL A 19 8.91 21.22 4.88
C VAL A 19 10.18 20.78 5.60
N LEU A 20 10.03 19.83 6.52
CA LEU A 20 11.17 19.16 7.14
C LEU A 20 11.70 18.10 6.18
N HIS A 21 13.00 18.12 5.95
CA HIS A 21 13.75 17.07 5.27
C HIS A 21 14.58 16.33 6.33
N PRO A 22 13.98 15.38 7.07
CA PRO A 22 14.66 14.72 8.17
C PRO A 22 15.82 13.88 7.63
N LYS A 23 16.97 13.91 8.29
CA LYS A 23 18.09 12.97 8.06
C LYS A 23 18.05 11.82 9.05
N SER A 24 17.36 11.97 10.17
CA SER A 24 17.21 10.94 11.18
C SER A 24 15.83 10.97 11.82
N VAL A 25 15.47 9.88 12.51
CA VAL A 25 14.26 9.81 13.33
C VAL A 25 14.29 10.87 14.45
N SER A 26 15.48 11.24 14.93
CA SER A 26 15.67 12.30 15.92
C SER A 26 15.20 13.67 15.41
N ASP A 27 15.34 13.96 14.11
CA ASP A 27 14.87 15.22 13.52
C ASP A 27 13.33 15.30 13.58
N ILE A 28 12.66 14.18 13.30
CA ILE A 28 11.20 14.04 13.38
C ILE A 28 10.74 14.22 14.83
N SER A 29 11.36 13.47 15.76
CA SER A 29 11.08 13.51 17.20
C SER A 29 11.24 14.92 17.76
N SER A 30 12.37 15.57 17.49
CA SER A 30 12.71 16.89 18.00
C SER A 30 11.76 17.96 17.44
N THR A 31 11.38 17.85 16.17
CA THR A 31 10.40 18.75 15.54
C THR A 31 9.04 18.65 16.21
N ILE A 32 8.54 17.43 16.44
CA ILE A 32 7.24 17.21 17.10
C ILE A 32 7.29 17.71 18.54
N LYS A 33 8.36 17.41 19.30
CA LYS A 33 8.54 17.93 20.66
C LYS A 33 8.54 19.45 20.71
N HIS A 34 9.22 20.09 19.76
CA HIS A 34 9.27 21.55 19.68
C HIS A 34 7.90 22.16 19.39
N ILE A 35 7.14 21.60 18.44
CA ILE A 35 5.78 22.05 18.13
C ILE A 35 4.86 21.85 19.34
N LEU A 36 4.96 20.73 20.03
CA LEU A 36 4.19 20.46 21.24
C LEU A 36 4.53 21.45 22.37
N TYR A 37 5.82 21.76 22.57
CA TYR A 37 6.25 22.77 23.53
C TYR A 37 5.67 24.16 23.23
N MET A 38 5.51 24.49 21.94
CA MET A 38 4.92 25.74 21.47
C MET A 38 3.39 25.71 21.31
N SER A 39 2.71 24.65 21.76
CA SER A 39 1.26 24.47 21.55
C SER A 39 0.39 25.54 22.22
N SER A 40 0.89 26.19 23.28
CA SER A 40 0.20 27.31 23.93
C SER A 40 0.22 28.61 23.11
N VAL A 41 1.15 28.73 22.16
CA VAL A 41 1.41 29.96 21.38
C VAL A 41 1.21 29.78 19.88
N THR A 42 1.15 28.54 19.38
CA THR A 42 0.96 28.24 17.96
C THR A 42 -0.04 27.11 17.75
N LYS A 43 -0.67 27.09 16.57
CA LYS A 43 -1.55 26.01 16.10
C LYS A 43 -0.91 25.18 14.99
N LEU A 44 0.42 25.06 15.01
CA LEU A 44 1.15 24.31 13.99
C LEU A 44 0.74 22.84 14.04
N THR A 45 0.38 22.31 12.88
CA THR A 45 0.11 20.88 12.69
C THR A 45 1.27 20.23 11.93
N VAL A 46 1.36 18.92 12.04
CA VAL A 46 2.39 18.12 11.37
C VAL A 46 1.71 17.08 10.48
N ALA A 47 2.18 16.93 9.24
CA ALA A 47 1.76 15.85 8.35
C ALA A 47 2.99 15.11 7.81
N ALA A 48 3.06 13.80 8.03
CA ALA A 48 4.03 12.97 7.34
C ALA A 48 3.61 12.76 5.89
N ARG A 49 4.57 12.91 4.97
CA ARG A 49 4.35 12.75 3.53
C ARG A 49 5.30 11.70 2.99
N GLY A 50 4.73 10.59 2.52
CA GLY A 50 5.39 9.63 1.65
C GLY A 50 5.31 10.08 0.18
N ARG A 51 4.86 9.20 -0.72
CA ARG A 51 4.78 9.47 -2.17
C ARG A 51 3.68 10.44 -2.63
N GLY A 52 2.95 11.04 -1.68
CA GLY A 52 1.87 11.99 -2.00
C GLY A 52 0.72 11.40 -2.79
N HIS A 53 0.48 10.08 -2.68
CA HIS A 53 -0.57 9.37 -3.42
C HIS A 53 -1.98 9.50 -2.81
N SER A 54 -2.12 10.30 -1.76
CA SER A 54 -3.42 10.75 -1.23
C SER A 54 -4.23 11.51 -2.30
N LEU A 55 -5.53 11.65 -2.08
CA LEU A 55 -6.44 12.23 -3.07
C LEU A 55 -7.03 13.59 -2.66
N GLN A 56 -7.07 13.89 -1.36
CA GLN A 56 -7.78 15.04 -0.80
C GLN A 56 -7.00 15.70 0.34
N GLY A 57 -5.68 15.82 0.20
CA GLY A 57 -4.87 16.60 1.13
C GLY A 57 -4.48 15.91 2.44
N GLN A 58 -4.73 14.62 2.62
CA GLN A 58 -4.41 13.90 3.88
C GLN A 58 -2.93 13.99 4.29
N ALA A 59 -2.01 14.07 3.31
CA ALA A 59 -0.58 14.22 3.54
C ALA A 59 -0.08 15.68 3.40
N GLN A 60 -0.98 16.66 3.55
CA GLN A 60 -0.68 18.09 3.52
C GLN A 60 -0.96 18.72 4.90
N ALA A 61 -0.30 19.83 5.22
CA ALA A 61 -0.50 20.57 6.46
C ALA A 61 -0.64 22.07 6.16
N TYR A 62 -1.88 22.59 6.15
CA TYR A 62 -2.13 24.01 5.89
C TYR A 62 -1.51 24.89 6.96
N GLN A 63 -0.59 25.78 6.56
CA GLN A 63 0.22 26.62 7.48
C GLN A 63 0.96 25.81 8.56
N GLY A 64 1.12 24.49 8.37
CA GLY A 64 1.81 23.59 9.28
C GLY A 64 3.15 23.12 8.70
N VAL A 65 3.69 22.06 9.28
CA VAL A 65 4.95 21.44 8.87
C VAL A 65 4.67 20.13 8.16
N VAL A 66 5.14 19.98 6.93
CA VAL A 66 5.13 18.68 6.24
C VAL A 66 6.48 18.00 6.47
N ILE A 67 6.47 16.75 6.91
CA ILE A 67 7.66 15.93 7.04
C ILE A 67 7.82 15.12 5.77
N ASN A 68 8.85 15.43 4.98
CA ASN A 68 9.17 14.70 3.76
C ASN A 68 9.86 13.38 4.11
N MET A 69 9.08 12.31 4.26
CA MET A 69 9.59 11.00 4.67
C MET A 69 10.59 10.44 3.67
N GLU A 70 10.48 10.77 2.38
CA GLU A 70 11.44 10.31 1.36
C GLU A 70 12.86 10.81 1.59
N SER A 71 13.06 11.89 2.38
CA SER A 71 14.38 12.39 2.77
C SER A 71 15.00 11.66 3.97
N LEU A 72 14.21 10.92 4.75
CA LEU A 72 14.68 10.17 5.91
C LEU A 72 15.74 9.17 5.46
N ASP A 73 16.88 9.16 6.15
CA ASP A 73 17.96 8.21 5.88
C ASP A 73 17.43 6.77 5.97
N ARG A 74 17.83 5.97 5.00
CA ARG A 74 17.33 4.61 4.82
C ARG A 74 18.44 3.64 5.15
N PRO A 75 18.46 3.06 6.36
CA PRO A 75 19.38 1.97 6.63
C PRO A 75 19.10 0.83 5.64
N SER A 76 20.14 0.04 5.34
CA SER A 76 19.99 -1.16 4.52
C SER A 76 18.88 -2.06 5.08
N MET A 77 18.07 -2.63 4.19
CA MET A 77 17.04 -3.59 4.59
C MET A 77 17.69 -4.79 5.27
N TYR A 78 17.19 -5.16 6.44
CA TYR A 78 17.60 -6.39 7.12
C TYR A 78 16.60 -7.48 6.81
N ILE A 79 17.06 -8.59 6.24
CA ILE A 79 16.23 -9.74 5.87
C ILE A 79 16.60 -10.92 6.77
N GLU A 80 15.60 -11.41 7.51
CA GLU A 80 15.70 -12.65 8.27
C GLU A 80 15.10 -13.78 7.44
N ASN A 81 15.91 -14.80 7.12
CA ASN A 81 15.51 -15.95 6.31
C ASN A 81 15.48 -17.24 7.15
N GLY A 82 14.80 -17.15 8.30
CA GLY A 82 14.56 -18.27 9.20
C GLY A 82 13.18 -18.90 9.03
N GLU A 83 12.71 -19.60 10.06
CA GLU A 83 11.40 -20.26 10.09
C GLU A 83 10.23 -19.26 9.92
N VAL A 84 10.39 -18.05 10.46
CA VAL A 84 9.44 -16.95 10.33
C VAL A 84 10.14 -15.79 9.61
N PRO A 85 10.16 -15.79 8.26
CA PRO A 85 10.93 -14.82 7.52
C PRO A 85 10.28 -13.43 7.55
N TYR A 86 11.11 -12.39 7.65
CA TYR A 86 10.68 -11.00 7.67
C TYR A 86 11.73 -10.05 7.07
N VAL A 87 11.30 -8.83 6.77
CA VAL A 87 12.20 -7.72 6.42
C VAL A 87 11.94 -6.52 7.34
N ASP A 88 13.00 -5.96 7.90
CA ASP A 88 12.96 -4.65 8.56
C ASP A 88 13.29 -3.56 7.54
N VAL A 89 12.37 -2.62 7.35
CA VAL A 89 12.48 -1.53 6.38
C VAL A 89 12.06 -0.18 6.96
N SER A 90 12.61 0.90 6.40
CA SER A 90 12.15 2.25 6.70
C SER A 90 10.68 2.45 6.32
N GLY A 91 9.94 3.21 7.12
CA GLY A 91 8.58 3.65 6.80
C GLY A 91 8.50 4.52 5.54
N SER A 92 9.63 5.09 5.09
CA SER A 92 9.74 5.83 3.83
C SER A 92 10.08 4.97 2.61
N GLU A 93 10.35 3.68 2.79
CA GLU A 93 10.72 2.79 1.71
C GLU A 93 9.53 2.49 0.79
N LEU A 94 9.80 2.26 -0.50
CA LEU A 94 8.80 1.88 -1.49
C LEU A 94 8.65 0.36 -1.56
N TRP A 95 7.41 -0.10 -1.72
CA TRP A 95 7.11 -1.53 -1.88
C TRP A 95 7.86 -2.18 -3.05
N ILE A 96 8.09 -1.44 -4.15
CA ILE A 96 8.87 -1.94 -5.29
C ILE A 96 10.33 -2.25 -4.93
N ASN A 97 10.96 -1.45 -4.07
CA ASN A 97 12.34 -1.67 -3.65
C ASN A 97 12.44 -2.87 -2.70
N ILE A 98 11.44 -3.04 -1.83
CA ILE A 98 11.32 -4.20 -0.95
C ILE A 98 11.20 -5.47 -1.79
N LEU A 99 10.32 -5.47 -2.78
CA LEU A 99 10.17 -6.60 -3.71
C LEU A 99 11.52 -6.96 -4.36
N HIS A 100 12.23 -5.98 -4.92
CA HIS A 100 13.52 -6.23 -5.57
C HIS A 100 14.58 -6.79 -4.62
N GLU A 101 14.63 -6.31 -3.38
CA GLU A 101 15.59 -6.77 -2.39
C GLU A 101 15.26 -8.18 -1.89
N THR A 102 14.01 -8.44 -1.51
CA THR A 102 13.61 -9.73 -0.94
C THR A 102 13.66 -10.86 -1.97
N LEU A 103 13.44 -10.56 -3.25
CA LEU A 103 13.57 -11.54 -4.34
C LEU A 103 14.98 -12.13 -4.45
N LYS A 104 16.02 -11.39 -4.04
CA LYS A 104 17.41 -11.92 -4.00
C LYS A 104 17.56 -13.09 -3.02
N TYR A 105 16.64 -13.20 -2.06
CA TYR A 105 16.59 -14.24 -1.05
C TYR A 105 15.50 -15.30 -1.34
N GLY A 106 14.83 -15.20 -2.50
CA GLY A 106 13.69 -16.08 -2.83
C GLY A 106 12.45 -15.81 -1.97
N LEU A 107 12.32 -14.59 -1.44
CA LEU A 107 11.23 -14.19 -0.54
C LEU A 107 10.45 -13.00 -1.11
N SER A 108 9.19 -12.86 -0.71
CA SER A 108 8.39 -11.68 -0.98
C SER A 108 7.39 -11.38 0.15
N PRO A 109 6.95 -10.13 0.31
CA PRO A 109 5.73 -9.83 1.05
C PRO A 109 4.55 -10.67 0.56
N LYS A 110 3.65 -11.04 1.48
CA LYS A 110 2.48 -11.90 1.21
C LYS A 110 1.27 -11.12 0.69
N SER A 111 1.17 -9.84 1.06
CA SER A 111 0.05 -8.97 0.75
C SER A 111 0.54 -7.65 0.16
N TRP A 112 -0.20 -7.11 -0.81
CA TRP A 112 0.25 -6.05 -1.70
C TRP A 112 -0.78 -4.92 -1.85
N THR A 113 -0.36 -3.91 -2.61
CA THR A 113 -1.20 -2.91 -3.26
C THR A 113 -0.97 -3.01 -4.76
N ASP A 114 -1.98 -2.69 -5.57
CA ASP A 114 -1.88 -2.80 -7.04
C ASP A 114 -0.79 -1.89 -7.63
N TYR A 115 -0.44 -0.83 -6.91
CA TYR A 115 0.63 0.09 -7.26
C TYR A 115 1.77 0.03 -6.23
N LEU A 116 2.99 -0.30 -6.69
CA LEU A 116 4.13 -0.57 -5.80
C LEU A 116 5.02 0.64 -5.51
N HIS A 117 4.79 1.79 -6.15
CA HIS A 117 5.53 3.02 -5.87
C HIS A 117 4.85 3.85 -4.77
N LEU A 118 4.36 3.15 -3.74
CA LEU A 118 3.79 3.70 -2.51
C LEU A 118 4.76 3.43 -1.35
N THR A 119 4.78 4.31 -0.35
CA THR A 119 5.62 4.11 0.84
C THR A 119 4.97 3.12 1.82
N VAL A 120 5.80 2.34 2.52
CA VAL A 120 5.38 1.43 3.60
C VAL A 120 4.50 2.13 4.63
N GLY A 121 4.98 3.23 5.22
CA GLY A 121 4.21 3.96 6.25
C GLY A 121 2.90 4.54 5.71
N GLY A 122 2.82 4.81 4.41
CA GLY A 122 1.62 5.36 3.77
C GLY A 122 0.51 4.31 3.64
N THR A 123 0.85 3.12 3.15
CA THR A 123 -0.14 2.04 2.98
C THR A 123 -0.53 1.42 4.31
N LEU A 124 0.41 1.24 5.25
CA LEU A 124 0.14 0.75 6.61
C LEU A 124 -0.71 1.73 7.43
N SER A 125 -0.65 3.03 7.15
CA SER A 125 -1.57 4.01 7.77
C SER A 125 -3.00 3.92 7.23
N ASN A 126 -3.27 3.12 6.19
CA ASN A 126 -4.60 2.91 5.63
C ASN A 126 -5.06 1.45 5.79
N ALA A 127 -4.46 0.55 5.02
CA ALA A 127 -4.66 -0.90 5.09
C ALA A 127 -3.66 -1.62 4.18
N GLY A 128 -3.56 -1.16 2.93
CA GLY A 128 -2.79 -1.81 1.88
C GLY A 128 -3.49 -3.06 1.38
N ILE A 129 -4.41 -2.90 0.43
CA ILE A 129 -5.28 -3.96 -0.08
C ILE A 129 -4.99 -4.17 -1.57
N SER A 130 -5.01 -5.43 -1.98
CA SER A 130 -4.95 -5.93 -3.36
C SER A 130 -5.55 -7.34 -3.37
N GLY A 131 -5.60 -7.99 -4.52
CA GLY A 131 -6.21 -9.31 -4.70
C GLY A 131 -5.65 -10.47 -3.88
N GLN A 132 -4.60 -10.32 -3.07
CA GLN A 132 -4.13 -11.35 -2.11
C GLN A 132 -4.78 -11.23 -0.72
N ALA A 133 -5.46 -10.12 -0.44
CA ALA A 133 -6.00 -9.82 0.89
C ALA A 133 -7.05 -10.84 1.36
N PHE A 134 -7.76 -11.50 0.45
CA PHE A 134 -8.71 -12.56 0.82
C PHE A 134 -8.05 -13.77 1.49
N ARG A 135 -6.75 -13.99 1.23
CA ARG A 135 -5.99 -15.12 1.79
C ARG A 135 -5.08 -14.71 2.96
N HIS A 136 -4.42 -13.56 2.81
CA HIS A 136 -3.38 -13.12 3.75
C HIS A 136 -3.80 -11.93 4.62
N GLY A 137 -5.00 -11.40 4.44
CA GLY A 137 -5.37 -10.09 4.96
C GLY A 137 -4.64 -8.95 4.21
N PRO A 138 -5.03 -7.68 4.43
CA PRO A 138 -4.27 -6.52 3.99
C PRO A 138 -2.83 -6.48 4.52
N GLN A 139 -2.02 -5.54 4.02
CA GLN A 139 -0.65 -5.33 4.49
C GLN A 139 -0.58 -5.08 6.00
N ILE A 140 -1.57 -4.41 6.60
CA ILE A 140 -1.63 -4.20 8.05
C ILE A 140 -1.73 -5.49 8.88
N ASP A 141 -2.21 -6.59 8.30
CA ASP A 141 -2.24 -7.92 8.96
C ASP A 141 -0.90 -8.67 8.82
N ASN A 142 0.04 -8.14 8.02
CA ASN A 142 1.30 -8.79 7.66
C ASN A 142 2.51 -8.04 8.21
N VAL A 143 2.37 -7.37 9.35
CA VAL A 143 3.43 -6.63 10.05
C VAL A 143 3.60 -7.20 11.45
N TYR A 144 4.84 -7.42 11.88
CA TYR A 144 5.15 -7.94 13.21
C TYR A 144 5.54 -6.86 14.22
N GLN A 145 6.10 -5.75 13.76
CA GLN A 145 6.63 -4.69 14.62
C GLN A 145 6.70 -3.37 13.86
N LEU A 146 6.54 -2.26 14.59
CA LEU A 146 6.71 -0.90 14.09
C LEU A 146 7.65 -0.10 15.00
N GLU A 147 8.33 0.87 14.41
CA GLU A 147 8.89 2.01 15.14
C GLU A 147 8.09 3.25 14.77
N VAL A 148 7.64 3.99 15.79
CA VAL A 148 6.71 5.10 15.64
C VAL A 148 7.22 6.32 16.40
N VAL A 149 7.20 7.48 15.77
CA VAL A 149 7.31 8.77 16.47
C VAL A 149 5.90 9.26 16.82
N THR A 150 5.54 9.23 18.10
CA THR A 150 4.18 9.57 18.56
C THR A 150 3.89 11.07 18.42
N GLY A 151 2.63 11.48 18.63
CA GLY A 151 2.26 12.90 18.73
C GLY A 151 2.93 13.67 19.89
N ARG A 152 3.57 12.95 20.84
CA ARG A 152 4.43 13.53 21.89
C ARG A 152 5.90 13.66 21.47
N GLY A 153 6.23 13.19 20.28
CA GLY A 153 7.59 13.10 19.76
C GLY A 153 8.43 12.01 20.41
N GLU A 154 7.80 11.05 21.10
CA GLU A 154 8.49 9.88 21.65
C GLU A 154 8.74 8.86 20.53
N VAL A 155 9.94 8.28 20.50
CA VAL A 155 10.27 7.18 19.57
C VAL A 155 9.97 5.88 20.30
N VAL A 156 8.98 5.15 19.82
CA VAL A 156 8.46 3.94 20.48
C VAL A 156 8.52 2.77 19.52
N THR A 157 9.07 1.65 19.97
CA THR A 157 8.92 0.36 19.29
C THR A 157 7.66 -0.33 19.80
N CYS A 158 6.83 -0.83 18.90
CA CYS A 158 5.58 -1.50 19.25
C CYS A 158 5.31 -2.74 18.39
N SER A 159 4.62 -3.71 18.96
CA SER A 159 4.20 -5.00 18.37
C SER A 159 2.92 -5.47 19.06
N ASP A 160 2.42 -6.66 18.71
CA ASP A 160 1.31 -7.33 19.42
C ASP A 160 1.62 -7.60 20.91
N LYS A 161 2.90 -7.65 21.29
CA LYS A 161 3.38 -7.97 22.64
C LYS A 161 3.97 -6.79 23.41
N GLU A 162 4.30 -5.70 22.72
CA GLU A 162 4.94 -4.51 23.30
C GLU A 162 4.23 -3.25 22.81
N ASN A 163 3.71 -2.42 23.72
CA ASN A 163 2.96 -1.21 23.35
C ASN A 163 1.80 -1.50 22.35
N ALA A 164 1.06 -2.59 22.58
CA ALA A 164 0.08 -3.14 21.63
C ALA A 164 -1.02 -2.13 21.22
N ASP A 165 -1.51 -1.32 22.15
CA ASP A 165 -2.49 -0.28 21.84
C ASP A 165 -1.98 0.71 20.80
N LEU A 166 -0.69 1.08 20.87
CA LEU A 166 -0.07 1.93 19.85
C LEU A 166 0.09 1.17 18.53
N PHE A 167 0.54 -0.09 18.57
CA PHE A 167 0.71 -0.93 17.39
C PHE A 167 -0.58 -1.05 16.57
N TYR A 168 -1.68 -1.45 17.22
CA TYR A 168 -2.98 -1.54 16.55
C TYR A 168 -3.58 -0.16 16.23
N GLY A 169 -3.30 0.86 17.06
CA GLY A 169 -3.76 2.22 16.80
C GLY A 169 -3.18 2.82 15.52
N VAL A 170 -1.89 2.61 15.23
CA VAL A 170 -1.25 3.19 14.03
C VAL A 170 -1.59 2.45 12.74
N LEU A 171 -1.86 1.14 12.80
CA LEU A 171 -2.26 0.34 11.64
C LEU A 171 -3.67 0.73 11.20
N GLY A 172 -3.78 1.30 9.99
CA GLY A 172 -5.02 1.94 9.53
C GLY A 172 -5.40 3.22 10.27
N GLY A 173 -4.50 3.74 11.12
CA GLY A 173 -4.74 4.89 11.98
C GLY A 173 -4.67 6.25 11.29
N LEU A 174 -4.59 6.31 9.96
CA LEU A 174 -4.56 7.54 9.15
C LEU A 174 -3.48 8.55 9.61
N GLY A 175 -2.37 8.05 10.15
CA GLY A 175 -1.28 8.86 10.70
C GLY A 175 -1.63 9.66 11.97
N GLN A 176 -2.75 9.36 12.64
CA GLN A 176 -3.26 10.15 13.77
C GLN A 176 -2.46 9.94 15.07
N PHE A 177 -1.91 8.75 15.28
CA PHE A 177 -1.26 8.39 16.54
C PHE A 177 0.27 8.49 16.49
N GLY A 178 0.83 8.68 15.30
CA GLY A 178 2.26 8.86 15.11
C GLY A 178 2.72 8.63 13.67
N ILE A 179 4.01 8.80 13.46
CA ILE A 179 4.70 8.63 12.19
C ILE A 179 5.47 7.32 12.23
N ILE A 180 5.11 6.37 11.36
CA ILE A 180 5.83 5.10 11.21
C ILE A 180 7.20 5.38 10.56
N THR A 181 8.29 5.10 11.28
CA THR A 181 9.67 5.28 10.81
C THR A 181 10.33 3.98 10.42
N ARG A 182 9.89 2.84 10.97
CA ARG A 182 10.34 1.49 10.57
C ARG A 182 9.20 0.49 10.68
N ALA A 183 9.21 -0.54 9.85
CA ALA A 183 8.27 -1.66 9.93
C ALA A 183 9.00 -2.99 9.70
N ARG A 184 8.56 -4.02 10.44
CA ARG A 184 8.94 -5.42 10.25
C ARG A 184 7.83 -6.15 9.50
N ILE A 185 8.05 -6.46 8.24
CA ILE A 185 7.03 -7.02 7.34
C ILE A 185 7.23 -8.52 7.19
N SER A 186 6.15 -9.30 7.33
CA SER A 186 6.18 -10.75 7.08
C SER A 186 6.50 -11.04 5.63
N LEU A 187 7.41 -12.00 5.42
CA LEU A 187 7.71 -12.55 4.11
C LEU A 187 7.17 -13.98 3.98
N GLY A 188 7.04 -14.44 2.75
CA GLY A 188 6.84 -15.83 2.37
C GLY A 188 7.70 -16.18 1.15
N PRO A 189 7.71 -17.45 0.72
CA PRO A 189 8.41 -17.86 -0.50
C PRO A 189 7.94 -17.05 -1.72
N ALA A 190 8.88 -16.59 -2.53
CA ALA A 190 8.58 -15.95 -3.80
C ALA A 190 8.52 -17.00 -4.92
N GLU A 191 7.38 -17.05 -5.60
CA GLU A 191 7.19 -17.89 -6.77
C GLU A 191 7.84 -17.25 -8.01
N LYS A 192 8.31 -18.08 -8.94
CA LYS A 192 9.11 -17.60 -10.08
C LYS A 192 8.23 -17.10 -11.22
N MET A 193 7.04 -17.68 -11.36
CA MET A 193 6.13 -17.43 -12.47
C MET A 193 4.71 -17.24 -11.97
N VAL A 194 3.92 -16.56 -12.82
CA VAL A 194 2.51 -16.34 -12.58
C VAL A 194 1.71 -16.66 -13.85
N LYS A 195 0.54 -17.28 -13.69
CA LYS A 195 -0.46 -17.43 -14.74
C LYS A 195 -1.56 -16.43 -14.49
N TRP A 196 -1.56 -15.37 -15.29
CA TRP A 196 -2.54 -14.30 -15.22
C TRP A 196 -3.72 -14.56 -16.15
N ILE A 197 -4.93 -14.57 -15.59
CA ILE A 197 -6.17 -14.98 -16.26
C ILE A 197 -7.18 -13.84 -16.13
N ARG A 198 -7.87 -13.54 -17.24
CA ARG A 198 -9.04 -12.66 -17.28
C ARG A 198 -10.21 -13.37 -17.95
N VAL A 199 -11.38 -13.28 -17.35
CA VAL A 199 -12.62 -13.84 -17.90
C VAL A 199 -13.75 -12.81 -17.79
N LEU A 200 -14.70 -12.87 -18.72
CA LEU A 200 -15.82 -11.92 -18.82
C LEU A 200 -17.14 -12.56 -18.39
N TYR A 201 -17.95 -11.78 -17.69
CA TYR A 201 -19.32 -12.09 -17.32
C TYR A 201 -20.25 -10.99 -17.85
N SER A 202 -21.46 -11.36 -18.27
CA SER A 202 -22.54 -10.42 -18.59
C SER A 202 -23.46 -10.16 -17.41
N GLU A 203 -23.66 -11.16 -16.55
CA GLU A 203 -24.55 -11.10 -15.38
C GLU A 203 -23.75 -10.84 -14.10
N PHE A 204 -24.13 -9.80 -13.36
CA PHE A 204 -23.46 -9.43 -12.11
C PHE A 204 -23.58 -10.53 -11.05
N SER A 205 -24.76 -11.14 -10.91
CA SER A 205 -25.00 -12.17 -9.89
C SER A 205 -24.09 -13.38 -10.07
N THR A 206 -23.84 -13.80 -11.32
CA THR A 206 -22.92 -14.92 -11.59
C THR A 206 -21.48 -14.52 -11.29
N PHE A 207 -21.08 -13.31 -11.70
CA PHE A 207 -19.75 -12.76 -11.42
C PHE A 207 -19.46 -12.67 -9.91
N SER A 208 -20.37 -12.11 -9.12
CA SER A 208 -20.19 -11.95 -7.68
C SER A 208 -20.21 -13.29 -6.94
N ASN A 209 -21.13 -14.20 -7.31
CA ASN A 209 -21.19 -15.54 -6.71
C ASN A 209 -19.90 -16.34 -6.96
N ASP A 210 -19.33 -16.26 -8.17
CA ASP A 210 -18.08 -16.92 -8.49
C ASP A 210 -16.90 -16.28 -7.72
N GLN A 211 -16.87 -14.95 -7.57
CA GLN A 211 -15.86 -14.28 -6.74
C GLN A 211 -15.94 -14.75 -5.27
N GLU A 212 -17.12 -14.73 -4.67
CA GLU A 212 -17.36 -15.18 -3.29
C GLU A 212 -16.96 -16.66 -3.10
N HIS A 213 -17.32 -17.52 -4.07
CA HIS A 213 -16.92 -18.92 -4.05
C HIS A 213 -15.40 -19.07 -4.08
N LEU A 214 -14.72 -18.36 -4.99
CA LEU A 214 -13.27 -18.45 -5.14
C LEU A 214 -12.51 -17.93 -3.92
N ILE A 215 -12.96 -16.84 -3.28
CA ILE A 215 -12.29 -16.33 -2.08
C ILE A 215 -12.53 -17.20 -0.83
N SER A 216 -13.61 -17.98 -0.81
CA SER A 216 -13.93 -18.90 0.30
C SER A 216 -13.25 -20.28 0.19
N SER A 217 -12.65 -20.60 -0.95
CA SER A 217 -12.08 -21.92 -1.23
C SER A 217 -10.64 -22.08 -0.74
N ASN A 218 -10.36 -23.19 -0.05
CA ASN A 218 -9.02 -23.53 0.45
C ASN A 218 -8.00 -23.84 -0.67
N ASN A 219 -8.46 -24.25 -1.86
CA ASN A 219 -7.60 -24.55 -3.01
C ASN A 219 -7.96 -23.66 -4.19
N SER A 220 -7.72 -22.36 -4.02
CA SER A 220 -8.11 -21.31 -4.98
C SER A 220 -6.92 -20.72 -5.75
N PHE A 221 -7.19 -19.68 -6.54
CA PHE A 221 -6.20 -18.76 -7.09
C PHE A 221 -5.46 -18.03 -5.98
N ASP A 222 -4.29 -17.47 -6.29
CA ASP A 222 -3.42 -16.77 -5.34
C ASP A 222 -3.62 -15.24 -5.37
N TYR A 223 -4.41 -14.76 -6.34
CA TYR A 223 -4.90 -13.40 -6.49
C TYR A 223 -6.29 -13.41 -7.12
N ILE A 224 -7.22 -12.61 -6.60
CA ILE A 224 -8.57 -12.44 -7.14
C ILE A 224 -8.98 -10.96 -7.07
N GLU A 225 -9.34 -10.39 -8.21
CA GLU A 225 -9.91 -9.05 -8.34
C GLU A 225 -11.02 -9.01 -9.40
N GLY A 226 -11.65 -7.86 -9.57
CA GLY A 226 -12.53 -7.66 -10.70
C GLY A 226 -12.81 -6.20 -11.05
N PHE A 227 -13.24 -6.00 -12.29
CA PHE A 227 -13.50 -4.69 -12.87
C PHE A 227 -14.89 -4.64 -13.50
N VAL A 228 -15.58 -3.52 -13.31
CA VAL A 228 -16.80 -3.20 -14.05
C VAL A 228 -16.41 -2.41 -15.30
N MET A 229 -16.90 -2.84 -16.45
CA MET A 229 -16.60 -2.23 -17.75
C MET A 229 -17.90 -1.76 -18.38
N ILE A 230 -18.07 -0.44 -18.45
CA ILE A 230 -19.28 0.19 -18.98
C ILE A 230 -18.98 0.73 -20.36
N ASN A 231 -19.68 0.20 -21.38
CA ASN A 231 -19.64 0.69 -22.76
C ASN A 231 -18.22 0.82 -23.35
N ARG A 232 -17.35 -0.15 -23.05
CA ARG A 232 -15.98 -0.21 -23.57
C ARG A 232 -15.98 -0.97 -24.90
N THR A 233 -15.61 -0.31 -25.99
CA THR A 233 -15.48 -0.94 -27.30
C THR A 233 -14.12 -1.62 -27.47
N GLY A 234 -14.09 -2.70 -28.26
CA GLY A 234 -12.84 -3.40 -28.61
C GLY A 234 -12.08 -4.05 -27.46
N LEU A 235 -12.76 -4.41 -26.36
CA LEU A 235 -12.13 -4.83 -25.11
C LEU A 235 -11.11 -5.97 -25.28
N LEU A 236 -11.52 -7.06 -25.93
CA LEU A 236 -10.66 -8.22 -26.13
C LEU A 236 -9.49 -7.93 -27.08
N ASN A 237 -9.64 -6.99 -28.02
CA ASN A 237 -8.55 -6.57 -28.90
C ASN A 237 -7.48 -5.80 -28.12
N ASN A 238 -7.89 -4.96 -27.16
CA ASN A 238 -6.95 -4.27 -26.28
C ASN A 238 -6.18 -5.25 -25.38
N TRP A 239 -6.81 -6.35 -24.95
CA TRP A 239 -6.12 -7.38 -24.16
C TRP A 239 -5.14 -8.21 -24.97
N ARG A 240 -5.34 -8.37 -26.29
CA ARG A 240 -4.45 -9.14 -27.17
C ARG A 240 -3.01 -8.60 -27.23
N SER A 241 -2.75 -7.37 -26.80
CA SER A 241 -1.37 -6.87 -26.68
C SER A 241 -0.58 -7.56 -25.57
N SER A 242 -1.25 -8.22 -24.63
CA SER A 242 -0.63 -8.78 -23.42
C SER A 242 -1.16 -10.17 -23.03
N PHE A 243 -2.31 -10.59 -23.56
CA PHE A 243 -2.96 -11.87 -23.25
C PHE A 243 -3.30 -12.65 -24.52
N ASN A 244 -3.07 -13.96 -24.48
CA ASN A 244 -3.48 -14.87 -25.55
C ASN A 244 -4.84 -15.50 -25.22
N PRO A 245 -5.88 -15.28 -26.05
CA PRO A 245 -7.17 -15.93 -25.84
C PRO A 245 -7.05 -17.45 -26.05
N LYS A 246 -7.75 -18.24 -25.22
CA LYS A 246 -7.79 -19.70 -25.37
C LYS A 246 -8.40 -20.13 -26.70
N ASP A 247 -9.42 -19.40 -27.18
CA ASP A 247 -9.99 -19.52 -28.53
C ASP A 247 -9.98 -18.15 -29.23
N PRO A 248 -9.01 -17.89 -30.12
CA PRO A 248 -8.89 -16.62 -30.83
C PRO A 248 -10.05 -16.32 -31.79
N ILE A 249 -10.68 -17.37 -32.37
CA ILE A 249 -11.75 -17.24 -33.34
C ILE A 249 -13.01 -16.79 -32.62
N GLN A 250 -13.40 -17.49 -31.56
CA GLN A 250 -14.55 -17.10 -30.74
C GLN A 250 -14.35 -15.72 -30.12
N ALA A 251 -13.15 -15.43 -29.62
CA ALA A 251 -12.82 -14.10 -29.07
C ALA A 251 -12.93 -12.98 -30.12
N SER A 252 -12.66 -13.25 -31.41
CA SER A 252 -12.75 -12.24 -32.47
C SER A 252 -14.18 -11.89 -32.86
N GLN A 253 -15.13 -12.77 -32.57
CA GLN A 253 -16.55 -12.58 -32.87
C GLN A 253 -17.31 -11.84 -31.75
N PHE A 254 -16.70 -11.71 -30.57
CA PHE A 254 -17.33 -11.07 -29.42
C PHE A 254 -17.37 -9.54 -29.57
N SER A 255 -18.57 -8.96 -29.42
CA SER A 255 -18.77 -7.51 -29.34
C SER A 255 -19.11 -7.05 -27.92
N SER A 256 -18.39 -6.02 -27.48
CA SER A 256 -18.50 -5.40 -26.14
C SER A 256 -19.30 -4.09 -26.15
N ASP A 257 -19.66 -3.59 -27.33
CA ASP A 257 -20.25 -2.27 -27.53
C ASP A 257 -21.64 -2.17 -26.90
N GLY A 258 -21.92 -1.08 -26.19
CA GLY A 258 -23.21 -0.84 -25.53
C GLY A 258 -23.52 -1.72 -24.32
N LYS A 259 -22.58 -2.58 -23.87
CA LYS A 259 -22.79 -3.53 -22.77
C LYS A 259 -22.14 -3.04 -21.47
N ILE A 260 -22.71 -3.52 -20.36
CA ILE A 260 -22.01 -3.59 -19.07
C ILE A 260 -21.45 -5.01 -18.96
N LEU A 261 -20.16 -5.12 -18.71
CA LEU A 261 -19.45 -6.38 -18.58
C LEU A 261 -18.65 -6.37 -17.28
N TYR A 262 -18.47 -7.54 -16.69
CA TYR A 262 -17.68 -7.74 -15.49
C TYR A 262 -16.46 -8.59 -15.83
N CYS A 263 -15.27 -8.10 -15.52
CA CYS A 263 -14.03 -8.86 -15.66
C CYS A 263 -13.67 -9.47 -14.31
N LEU A 264 -13.55 -10.79 -14.24
CA LEU A 264 -12.87 -11.47 -13.14
C LEU A 264 -11.41 -11.65 -13.52
N GLU A 265 -10.53 -11.14 -12.67
CA GLU A 265 -9.08 -11.23 -12.83
C GLU A 265 -8.51 -12.15 -11.75
N MET A 266 -7.70 -13.12 -12.18
CA MET A 266 -7.18 -14.17 -11.30
C MET A 266 -5.72 -14.47 -11.63
N VAL A 267 -4.94 -14.83 -10.62
CA VAL A 267 -3.55 -15.28 -10.81
C VAL A 267 -3.30 -16.58 -10.06
N LYS A 268 -2.57 -17.50 -10.69
CA LYS A 268 -1.99 -18.69 -10.04
C LYS A 268 -0.46 -18.60 -10.07
N TYR A 269 0.20 -18.83 -8.94
CA TYR A 269 1.66 -18.81 -8.81
C TYR A 269 2.25 -20.23 -8.97
N PHE A 270 3.44 -20.35 -9.59
CA PHE A 270 4.17 -21.62 -9.80
C PHE A 270 5.64 -21.41 -10.20
#